data_AF-Q0DFW9-F1
#
_entry.id   AF-Q0DFW9-F1
#
_cell.length_a   1.000
_cell.length_b   1.000
_cell.length_c   1.000
_cell.angle_alpha   90.00
_cell.angle_beta   90.00
_cell.angle_gamma   90.00
#
_symmetry.space_group_name_H-M   'P 1'
#
loop_
_entity.id
_entity.type
_entity.pdbx_description
1 polymer ?
#
loop_
_entity_poly.entity_id
_entity_poly.type
_entity_poly.pdbx_seq_one_letter_code
_entity_poly.pdbx_strand_id
1 'polypeptide(L)'
;DGSYLKDLTVIVADLAKVVIIDNSPEVFRLQEENGIPIESWTSDPADKSLVELIPFLEAIAVADDVRPIIAQMLGRPRSIA
;
A
#
# COMPACT_ATOMS: atom_id res chain seq x y z
N ASP A 1 -25.16 -4.85 5.12
CA ASP A 1 -23.70 -5.09 5.20
C ASP A 1 -23.02 -4.59 3.94
N GLY A 2 -22.63 -3.32 3.93
CA GLY A 2 -21.87 -2.72 2.81
C GLY A 2 -20.44 -2.47 3.28
N SER A 3 -19.46 -3.06 2.61
CA SER A 3 -18.07 -2.63 2.74
C SER A 3 -17.80 -1.52 1.73
N TYR A 4 -17.17 -0.45 2.17
CA TYR A 4 -16.76 0.64 1.30
C TYR A 4 -15.36 0.31 0.75
N LEU A 5 -15.28 0.10 -0.55
CA LEU A 5 -14.03 -0.21 -1.24
C LEU A 5 -13.51 1.02 -1.97
N LYS A 6 -12.19 1.17 -1.96
CA LYS A 6 -11.46 2.22 -2.67
C LYS A 6 -10.86 1.58 -3.93
N ASP A 7 -11.57 1.71 -5.03
CA ASP A 7 -11.12 1.23 -6.33
C ASP A 7 -10.10 2.21 -6.94
N LEU A 8 -8.84 1.79 -6.99
CA LEU A 8 -7.75 2.63 -7.51
C LEU A 8 -7.85 2.87 -9.03
N THR A 9 -8.56 2.00 -9.77
CA THR A 9 -8.74 2.16 -11.21
C THR A 9 -9.58 3.39 -11.58
N VAL A 10 -10.34 3.92 -10.61
CA VAL A 10 -11.11 5.17 -10.74
C VAL A 10 -10.19 6.40 -10.71
N ILE A 11 -9.01 6.30 -10.09
CA ILE A 11 -8.08 7.43 -9.91
C ILE A 11 -6.98 7.40 -10.98
N VAL A 12 -6.40 6.22 -11.24
CA VAL A 12 -5.25 6.07 -12.14
C VAL A 12 -5.43 4.81 -12.99
N ALA A 13 -5.22 4.95 -14.31
CA ALA A 13 -5.31 3.81 -15.22
C ALA A 13 -4.11 2.86 -15.09
N ASP A 14 -2.91 3.41 -14.87
CA ASP A 14 -1.69 2.63 -14.69
C ASP A 14 -1.48 2.26 -13.21
N LEU A 15 -1.87 1.04 -12.84
CA LEU A 15 -1.69 0.52 -11.49
C LEU A 15 -0.22 0.31 -11.11
N ALA A 16 0.72 0.31 -12.07
CA ALA A 16 2.15 0.24 -11.76
C ALA A 16 2.67 1.52 -11.08
N LYS A 17 1.89 2.62 -11.10
CA LYS A 17 2.28 3.97 -10.66
C LYS A 17 1.47 4.52 -9.50
N VAL A 18 0.67 3.69 -8.82
CA VAL A 18 -0.19 4.12 -7.71
C VAL A 18 -0.03 3.21 -6.50
N VAL A 19 -0.09 3.79 -5.31
CA VAL A 19 -0.04 3.08 -4.03
C VAL A 19 -1.10 3.66 -3.12
N ILE A 20 -1.72 2.81 -2.30
CA ILE A 20 -2.59 3.21 -1.21
C ILE A 20 -2.00 2.77 0.12
N ILE A 21 -1.93 3.70 1.08
CA ILE A 21 -1.58 3.43 2.46
C ILE A 21 -2.85 3.58 3.28
N ASP A 22 -3.25 2.54 4.00
CA ASP A 22 -4.49 2.57 4.78
C ASP A 22 -4.41 1.67 6.02
N ASN A 23 -5.07 2.08 7.09
CA ASN A 23 -5.15 1.32 8.33
C ASN A 23 -6.25 0.26 8.33
N SER A 24 -7.01 0.18 7.25
CA SER A 24 -8.11 -0.75 7.01
C SER A 24 -7.85 -1.56 5.72
N PRO A 25 -7.11 -2.68 5.78
CA PRO A 25 -6.73 -3.44 4.58
C PRO A 25 -7.90 -3.87 3.69
N GLU A 26 -9.08 -4.04 4.29
CA GLU A 26 -10.31 -4.39 3.58
C GLU A 26 -10.73 -3.36 2.53
N VAL A 27 -10.36 -2.08 2.69
CA VAL A 27 -10.81 -1.03 1.77
C VAL A 27 -10.09 -1.10 0.42
N PHE A 28 -8.89 -1.67 0.37
CA PHE A 28 -8.10 -1.80 -0.87
C PHE A 28 -8.03 -3.22 -1.41
N ARG A 29 -8.93 -4.11 -0.97
CA ARG A 29 -8.99 -5.52 -1.41
C ARG A 29 -9.15 -5.73 -2.93
N LEU A 30 -9.56 -4.71 -3.68
CA LEU A 30 -9.66 -4.80 -5.15
C LEU A 30 -8.27 -4.72 -5.82
N GLN A 31 -7.30 -4.10 -5.14
CA GLN A 31 -5.92 -3.93 -5.61
C GLN A 31 -4.95 -4.17 -4.44
N GLU A 32 -5.00 -5.36 -3.82
CA GLU A 32 -4.17 -5.72 -2.67
C GLU A 32 -2.66 -5.61 -2.91
N GLU A 33 -2.25 -5.70 -4.17
CA GLU A 33 -0.87 -5.55 -4.63
C GLU A 33 -0.37 -4.09 -4.61
N ASN A 34 -1.29 -3.12 -4.58
CA ASN A 34 -1.01 -1.70 -4.45
C ASN A 34 -1.14 -1.19 -3.01
N GLY A 35 -1.53 -2.05 -2.07
CA GLY A 35 -1.86 -1.69 -0.70
C GLY A 35 -0.70 -1.85 0.28
N ILE A 36 -0.48 -0.82 1.10
CA ILE A 36 0.43 -0.83 2.24
C ILE A 36 -0.43 -0.68 3.50
N PRO A 37 -0.57 -1.74 4.32
CA PRO A 37 -1.21 -1.61 5.61
C PRO A 37 -0.35 -0.71 6.52
N ILE A 38 -0.99 0.19 7.24
CA ILE A 38 -0.35 0.97 8.31
C ILE A 38 -1.13 0.78 9.61
N GLU A 39 -0.47 0.86 10.76
CA GLU A 39 -1.17 0.77 12.03
C GLU A 39 -2.07 2.00 12.26
N SER A 40 -3.17 1.78 12.98
CA SER A 40 -4.02 2.90 13.39
C SER A 40 -3.30 3.72 14.44
N TRP A 41 -3.17 5.02 14.22
CA TRP A 41 -2.60 5.92 15.22
C TRP A 41 -3.52 6.07 16.43
N THR A 42 -2.98 5.90 17.63
CA THR A 42 -3.72 5.89 18.91
C THR A 42 -3.26 6.96 19.90
N SER A 43 -2.71 8.08 19.41
CA SER A 43 -2.14 9.16 20.24
C SER A 43 -0.85 8.80 20.99
N ASP A 44 -0.15 7.73 20.58
CA ASP A 44 1.19 7.45 21.08
C ASP A 44 2.20 8.47 20.51
N PRO A 45 2.87 9.29 21.35
CA PRO A 45 3.89 10.22 20.90
C PRO A 45 5.20 9.52 20.45
N ALA A 46 5.37 8.23 20.75
CA ALA A 46 6.50 7.44 20.28
C ALA A 46 6.25 6.75 18.93
N ASP A 47 5.04 6.84 18.37
CA ASP A 47 4.73 6.30 17.04
C ASP A 47 5.64 6.93 15.97
N LYS A 48 6.26 6.07 15.18
CA LYS A 48 7.12 6.45 14.05
C LYS A 48 6.65 5.82 12.74
N SER A 49 5.44 5.27 12.69
CA SER A 49 4.93 4.47 11.60
C SER A 49 5.04 5.20 10.25
N LEU A 50 4.72 6.50 10.20
CA LEU A 50 4.85 7.31 8.98
C LEU A 50 6.31 7.60 8.59
N VAL A 51 7.20 7.79 9.57
CA VAL A 51 8.63 8.07 9.32
C VAL A 51 9.32 6.80 8.82
N GLU A 52 8.96 5.64 9.36
CA GLU A 52 9.48 4.34 8.96
C GLU A 52 9.10 3.96 7.52
N LEU A 53 8.04 4.56 6.96
CA LEU A 53 7.70 4.39 5.55
C LEU A 53 8.63 5.14 4.59
N ILE A 54 9.39 6.15 5.04
CA ILE A 54 10.18 7.01 4.13
C ILE A 54 11.15 6.21 3.23
N PRO A 55 12.01 5.31 3.74
CA PRO A 55 12.95 4.58 2.90
C PRO A 55 12.24 3.71 1.85
N PHE A 56 11.08 3.18 2.21
CA PHE A 56 10.25 2.40 1.30
C PHE A 56 9.63 3.28 0.21
N LEU A 57 9.09 4.45 0.58
CA LEU A 57 8.53 5.43 -0.37
C LEU A 57 9.58 5.94 -1.36
N GLU A 58 10.81 6.17 -0.89
CA GLU A 58 11.95 6.52 -1.75
C GLU A 58 12.27 5.41 -2.78
N ALA A 59 12.21 4.15 -2.37
CA ALA A 59 12.46 3.02 -3.25
C ALA A 59 11.40 2.88 -4.36
N ILE A 60 10.12 3.04 -4.03
CA ILE A 60 9.04 2.93 -5.03
C ILE A 60 8.91 4.17 -5.91
N ALA A 61 9.40 5.34 -5.48
CA ALA A 61 9.30 6.59 -6.24
C ALA A 61 10.04 6.53 -7.59
N VAL A 62 11.05 5.67 -7.70
CA VAL A 62 11.85 5.48 -8.93
C VAL A 62 11.54 4.16 -9.64
N ALA A 63 10.55 3.40 -9.16
CA ALA A 63 10.22 2.10 -9.70
C ALA A 63 9.42 2.19 -10.99
N ASP A 64 9.70 1.27 -11.92
CA ASP A 64 8.85 1.07 -13.10
C ASP A 64 7.47 0.51 -12.70
N ASP A 65 7.45 -0.40 -11.73
CA ASP A 65 6.23 -0.94 -11.12
C ASP A 65 6.41 -1.05 -9.60
N VAL A 66 5.50 -0.46 -8.85
CA VAL A 66 5.54 -0.44 -7.37
C VAL A 66 5.17 -1.80 -6.74
N ARG A 67 4.38 -2.63 -7.42
CA ARG A 67 3.76 -3.84 -6.84
C ARG A 67 4.76 -4.92 -6.44
N PRO A 68 5.83 -5.23 -7.23
CA PRO A 68 6.84 -6.19 -6.82
C PRO A 68 7.60 -5.77 -5.56
N ILE A 69 7.82 -4.45 -5.38
CA ILE A 69 8.53 -3.89 -4.22
C ILE A 69 7.63 -3.97 -2.98
N ILE A 70 6.33 -3.67 -3.11
CA ILE A 70 5.33 -3.86 -2.04
C ILE A 70 5.27 -5.33 -1.62
N ALA A 71 5.21 -6.26 -2.57
CA ALA A 71 5.20 -7.69 -2.26
C ALA A 71 6.44 -8.13 -1.48
N GLN A 72 7.62 -7.63 -1.85
CA GLN A 72 8.87 -7.89 -1.14
C GLN A 72 8.86 -7.34 0.29
N MET A 73 8.39 -6.10 0.49
CA MET A 73 8.26 -5.49 1.82
C MET A 73 7.34 -6.31 2.74
N LEU A 74 6.22 -6.79 2.21
CA LEU A 74 5.22 -7.54 2.97
C LEU A 74 5.58 -9.03 3.15
N GLY A 75 6.73 -9.48 2.66
CA GLY A 75 7.12 -10.90 2.69
C GLY A 75 6.18 -11.81 1.88
N ARG A 76 5.46 -11.25 0.91
CA ARG A 76 4.51 -12.02 0.08
C ARG A 76 5.28 -12.77 -1.02
N PRO A 77 4.93 -14.04 -1.31
CA PRO A 77 5.47 -14.72 -2.48
C PRO A 77 5.11 -13.94 -3.74
N ARG A 78 6.04 -13.88 -4.70
CA ARG A 78 5.83 -13.22 -5.98
C ARG A 78 4.60 -13.86 -6.63
N SER A 79 3.54 -13.08 -6.86
CA SER A 79 2.38 -13.58 -7.61
C SER A 79 2.85 -13.91 -9.02
N ILE A 80 2.90 -15.20 -9.33
CA ILE A 80 3.14 -15.69 -10.68
C ILE A 80 1.81 -15.51 -11.41
N ALA A 81 1.76 -14.45 -12.23
CA ALA A 81 0.73 -14.29 -13.25
C ALA A 81 0.80 -15.42 -14.29
#